data_AF-A0A920UA45-F1
#
_entry.id   AF-A0A920UA45-F1
#
_cell.length_a   1.000
_cell.length_b   1.000
_cell.length_c   1.000
_cell.angle_alpha   90.00
_cell.angle_beta   90.00
_cell.angle_gamma   90.00
#
_symmetry.space_group_name_H-M   'P 1'
#
loop_
_entity.id
_entity.type
_entity.pdbx_description
1 polymer ?
#
loop_
_entity_poly.entity_id
_entity_poly.type
_entity_poly.pdbx_seq_one_letter_code
_entity_poly.pdbx_strand_id
1 'polypeptide(L)' 'MIDASTGDELGRGAVPDWCVAVQATRSRAFEGGEFGLPCVLVLKYLDPGERHDKSALNDVLRTHGVTT' A
#
# COMPACT_ATOMS: atom_id res chain seq x y z
N MET A 1 5.35 4.50 -5.47
CA MET A 1 4.74 3.52 -4.55
C MET A 1 5.27 3.79 -3.16
N ILE A 2 4.46 3.67 -2.12
CA ILE A 2 4.85 4.03 -0.75
C ILE A 2 4.76 2.79 0.15
N ASP A 3 5.72 2.62 1.06
CA ASP A 3 5.66 1.64 2.12
C ASP A 3 4.92 2.20 3.34
N ALA A 4 3.93 1.47 3.87
CA ALA A 4 3.12 1.95 4.98
C ALA A 4 3.87 1.98 6.33
N SER A 5 4.89 1.15 6.51
CA SER A 5 5.65 1.04 7.76
C SER A 5 6.72 2.11 7.90
N THR A 6 7.33 2.52 6.78
CA THR A 6 8.43 3.51 6.74
C THR A 6 8.00 4.86 6.18
N GLY A 7 6.99 4.90 5.30
CA GLY A 7 6.62 6.08 4.53
C GLY A 7 7.51 6.34 3.31
N ASP A 8 8.46 5.45 3.04
CA ASP A 8 9.45 5.61 1.96
C ASP A 8 8.87 5.28 0.59
N GLU A 9 9.42 5.94 -0.45
CA GLU A 9 9.08 5.62 -1.83
C GLU A 9 9.88 4.39 -2.30
N LEU A 10 9.18 3.28 -2.49
CA LEU A 10 9.75 1.99 -2.91
C LEU A 10 10.18 1.95 -4.39
N GLY A 11 9.93 3.03 -5.14
CA GLY A 11 10.19 3.12 -6.58
C GLY A 11 8.93 3.28 -7.43
N ARG A 12 9.12 3.20 -8.75
CA ARG A 12 8.10 3.47 -9.77
C ARG A 12 8.01 2.33 -10.77
N GLY A 13 6.78 1.96 -11.13
CA GLY A 13 6.50 1.09 -12.28
C GLY A 13 6.40 -0.42 -12.00
N ALA A 14 6.82 -0.91 -10.83
CA ALA A 14 6.67 -2.31 -10.46
C ALA A 14 6.21 -2.45 -9.01
N VAL A 15 5.23 -3.33 -8.78
CA VAL A 15 4.82 -3.76 -7.44
C VAL A 15 5.78 -4.86 -7.00
N PRO A 16 6.41 -4.78 -5.82
CA PRO A 16 7.27 -5.85 -5.31
C PRO A 16 6.54 -7.18 -5.26
N ASP A 17 7.26 -8.27 -5.52
CA ASP A 17 6.73 -9.61 -5.35
C ASP A 17 6.33 -9.84 -3.88
N TRP A 18 5.35 -10.72 -3.67
CA TRP A 18 4.89 -11.14 -2.34
C TRP A 18 4.45 -9.98 -1.43
N CYS A 19 3.84 -8.93 -1.96
CA CYS A 19 3.31 -7.84 -1.15
C CYS A 19 1.79 -7.68 -1.24
N VAL A 20 1.20 -7.16 -0.18
CA VAL A 20 -0.19 -6.70 -0.16
C VAL A 20 -0.18 -5.19 -0.34
N ALA A 21 -0.76 -4.73 -1.44
CA ALA A 21 -0.80 -3.32 -1.79
C ALA A 21 -2.23 -2.85 -2.11
N VAL A 22 -2.53 -1.61 -1.76
CA VAL A 22 -3.85 -0.98 -1.96
C VAL A 22 -3.71 0.39 -2.59
N GLN A 23 -4.80 0.89 -3.19
CA GLN A 23 -4.87 2.28 -3.59
C GLN A 23 -5.00 3.17 -2.35
N ALA A 24 -4.20 4.23 -2.29
CA ALA A 24 -4.20 5.21 -1.21
C ALA A 24 -4.05 6.64 -1.75
N THR A 25 -4.11 7.62 -0.86
CA THR A 25 -3.86 9.03 -1.15
C THR A 25 -2.75 9.54 -0.24
N ARG A 26 -1.72 10.16 -0.83
CA ARG A 26 -0.63 10.83 -0.09
C ARG A 26 -0.76 12.34 -0.21
N SER A 27 -0.68 13.05 0.91
CA SER A 27 -0.60 14.52 0.92
C SER A 27 0.72 15.00 0.33
N ARG A 28 0.65 16.05 -0.50
CA ARG A 28 1.81 16.71 -1.07
C ARG A 28 1.59 18.22 -1.09
N ALA A 29 2.57 18.93 -0.55
CA ALA A 29 2.66 20.37 -0.58
C ALA A 29 3.01 20.89 -1.98
N PHE A 30 2.30 21.93 -2.40
CA PHE A 30 2.60 22.76 -3.56
C PHE A 30 2.47 24.24 -3.16
N GLU A 31 2.97 25.17 -3.97
CA GLU A 31 2.85 26.62 -3.69
C GLU A 31 1.40 27.07 -3.46
N GLY A 32 0.44 26.39 -4.09
CA GLY A 32 -1.00 26.65 -3.94
C GLY A 32 -1.70 25.94 -2.78
N GLY A 33 -1.00 25.14 -1.97
CA GLY A 33 -1.58 24.41 -0.83
C GLY A 33 -1.21 22.92 -0.76
N GLU A 34 -1.88 22.18 0.12
CA GLU A 34 -1.73 20.73 0.29
C GLU A 34 -2.76 19.99 -0.55
N PHE A 35 -2.31 19.00 -1.32
CA PHE A 35 -3.17 18.22 -2.21
C PHE A 35 -2.95 16.72 -2.00
N GLY A 36 -4.02 15.94 -2.11
CA GLY A 36 -3.95 14.48 -2.12
C GLY A 36 -3.60 13.96 -3.51
N LEU A 37 -2.53 13.19 -3.62
CA LEU A 37 -2.17 12.47 -4.85
C LEU A 37 -2.43 10.97 -4.69
N PRO A 38 -3.06 10.31 -5.68
CA PRO A 38 -3.26 8.87 -5.65
C PRO A 38 -1.91 8.14 -5.70
N CYS A 39 -1.75 7.12 -4.88
CA CYS A 39 -0.57 6.27 -4.85
C CYS A 39 -0.94 4.83 -4.54
N VAL A 40 0.01 3.93 -4.80
CA VAL A 40 -0.04 2.55 -4.30
C VAL A 40 0.66 2.53 -2.95
N LEU A 41 -0.01 2.01 -1.93
CA LEU A 41 0.49 1.82 -0.58
C LEU A 41 0.70 0.32 -0.31
N VAL A 42 1.93 -0.08 -0.02
CA VAL A 42 2.27 -1.44 0.39
C VAL A 42 2.05 -1.54 1.89
N LEU A 43 1.12 -2.41 2.30
CA LEU A 43 0.72 -2.60 3.68
C LEU A 43 1.61 -3.63 4.39
N LYS A 44 2.00 -4.69 3.67
CA LYS A 44 2.74 -5.81 4.23
C LYS A 44 3.50 -6.58 3.14
N TYR A 45 4.68 -7.07 3.48
CA TYR A 45 5.39 -8.12 2.75
C TYR A 45 5.07 -9.50 3.34
N LEU A 46 4.90 -10.47 2.46
CA LEU A 46 4.55 -11.85 2.77
C LEU A 46 5.79 -12.73 2.62
N ASP A 47 5.83 -13.81 3.39
CA ASP A 47 6.93 -14.76 3.29
C ASP A 47 6.85 -15.54 1.95
N PRO A 48 7.96 -15.65 1.21
CA PRO A 48 7.97 -16.37 -0.07
C PRO A 48 7.54 -17.83 0.10
N GLY A 49 6.50 -18.24 -0.64
CA GLY A 49 6.00 -19.61 -0.61
C GLY A 49 4.80 -19.85 0.33
N GLU A 50 4.34 -18.84 1.07
CA GLU A 50 3.10 -18.92 1.83
C GLU A 50 1.90 -18.87 0.86
N ARG A 51 1.11 -19.95 0.81
CA ARG A 51 -0.10 -20.00 -0.03
C ARG A 51 -1.13 -19.06 0.58
N HIS A 52 -1.38 -17.94 -0.11
CA HIS A 52 -2.28 -16.89 0.32
C HIS A 52 -3.66 -17.45 0.72
N ASP A 53 -3.89 -17.57 2.02
CA ASP A 53 -5.23 -17.79 2.52
C ASP A 53 -6.01 -16.48 2.31
N LYS A 54 -7.09 -16.54 1.51
CA LYS A 54 -7.91 -15.36 1.17
C LYS A 54 -8.50 -14.69 2.42
N SER A 55 -8.58 -15.42 3.54
CA SER A 55 -8.98 -14.91 4.85
C SER A 55 -7.97 -13.87 5.37
N ALA A 56 -6.68 -14.22 5.38
CA ALA A 56 -5.60 -13.36 5.86
C ALA A 56 -5.46 -12.08 5.02
N LEU A 57 -5.68 -12.17 3.70
CA LEU A 57 -5.70 -11.00 2.82
C LEU A 57 -6.85 -10.05 3.17
N ASN A 58 -8.06 -10.58 3.35
CA ASN A 58 -9.23 -9.77 3.71
C ASN A 58 -9.09 -9.14 5.09
N ASP A 59 -8.46 -9.82 6.04
CA ASP A 59 -8.23 -9.28 7.39
C ASP A 59 -7.25 -8.10 7.37
N VAL A 60 -6.18 -8.18 6.55
CA VAL A 60 -5.29 -7.03 6.30
C VAL A 60 -6.07 -5.88 5.67
N LEU A 61 -6.86 -6.13 4.62
CA LEU A 61 -7.64 -5.08 3.96
C LEU A 61 -8.65 -4.40 4.90
N ARG A 62 -9.38 -5.19 5.72
CA ARG A 62 -10.33 -4.67 6.71
C ARG A 62 -9.65 -3.87 7.81
N THR A 63 -8.49 -4.32 8.29
CA THR A 63 -7.71 -3.60 9.31
C THR A 63 -7.31 -2.20 8.82
N HIS A 64 -7.06 -2.05 7.51
CA HIS A 64 -6.71 -0.79 6.89
C HIS A 64 -7.92 -0.01 6.31
N GLY A 65 -9.14 -0.41 6.66
CA GLY A 65 -10.37 0.30 6.27
C GLY A 65 -10.71 0.20 4.77
N VAL A 66 -10.07 -0.73 4.05
CA VAL A 66 -10.35 -0.99 2.64
C VAL A 66 -11.51 -1.97 2.56
N THR A 67 -12.72 -1.43 2.38
CA THR A 67 -13.89 -2.21 1.98
C THR A 67 -13.84 -2.42 0.46
N THR A 68 -13.67 -3.67 0.02
CA THR A 68 -13.88 -4.07 -1.38
C THR A 68 -15.32 -4.47 -1.60
#